data_AF-A0A9D9JFI0-F1
#
_entry.id   AF-A0A9D9JFI0-F1
#
_cell.length_a   1.000
_cell.length_b   1.000
_cell.length_c   1.000
_cell.angle_alpha   90.00
_cell.angle_beta   90.00
_cell.angle_gamma   90.00
#
_symmetry.space_group_name_H-M   'P 1'
#
loop_
_entity.id
_entity.type
_entity.pdbx_description
1 polymer ?
#
loop_
_entity_poly.entity_id
_entity_poly.type
_entity_poly.pdbx_seq_one_letter_code
_entity_poly.pdbx_strand_id
1 'polypeptide(L)' 'MSEWVWALVRWVHLVAMAIWLGGQLFLFLVVRPVLRSQLDRPTQTQFTAAFGRRYSPLAWISLIVAILNGFAIGEHRGVA' A
#
# COMPACT_ATOMS: atom_id res chain seq x y z
N MET A 1 12.20 -26.20 2.52
CA MET A 1 12.17 -25.17 1.46
C MET A 1 13.49 -24.41 1.48
N SER A 2 14.06 -24.06 0.32
CA SER A 2 15.37 -23.38 0.26
C SER A 2 15.31 -21.96 0.83
N GLU A 3 16.38 -21.50 1.48
CA GLU A 3 16.43 -20.17 2.13
C GLU A 3 16.14 -19.01 1.17
N TRP A 4 16.46 -19.18 -0.10
CA TRP A 4 16.19 -18.24 -1.19
C TRP A 4 14.70 -17.97 -1.38
N VAL A 5 13.82 -18.96 -1.19
CA VAL A 5 12.38 -18.77 -1.31
C VAL A 5 11.86 -17.85 -0.21
N TRP A 6 12.34 -18.03 1.02
CA TRP A 6 11.96 -17.16 2.15
C TRP A 6 12.52 -15.75 2.02
N ALA A 7 13.71 -15.60 1.42
CA ALA A 7 14.25 -14.29 1.08
C ALA A 7 13.35 -13.56 0.07
N LEU A 8 12.88 -14.27 -0.96
CA LEU A 8 11.96 -13.72 -1.96
C LEU A 8 10.61 -13.32 -1.34
N VAL A 9 10.01 -14.16 -0.49
CA VAL A 9 8.76 -13.86 0.22
C VAL A 9 8.88 -12.58 1.06
N ARG A 10 9.98 -12.42 1.80
CA ARG A 10 10.26 -11.18 2.55
C ARG A 10 10.43 -9.97 1.64
N TRP A 11 11.17 -10.11 0.54
CA TRP A 11 11.37 -9.02 -0.40
C TRP A 11 10.04 -8.56 -1.03
N VAL A 12 9.21 -9.50 -1.48
CA VAL A 12 7.87 -9.19 -2.02
C VAL A 12 6.98 -8.54 -0.96
N HIS A 13 7.01 -9.03 0.29
CA HIS A 13 6.28 -8.40 1.39
C HIS A 13 6.71 -6.94 1.60
N LEU A 14 8.01 -6.65 1.64
CA LEU A 14 8.53 -5.30 1.81
C LEU A 14 8.13 -4.37 0.66
N VAL A 15 8.21 -4.85 -0.59
CA VAL A 15 7.80 -4.07 -1.76
C VAL A 15 6.30 -3.80 -1.73
N ALA A 16 5.47 -4.79 -1.40
CA ALA A 16 4.04 -4.63 -1.27
C ALA A 16 3.68 -3.60 -0.18
N MET A 17 4.34 -3.67 0.98
CA MET A 17 4.17 -2.70 2.06
C MET A 17 4.65 -1.30 1.66
N ALA A 18 5.76 -1.18 0.93
CA ALA A 18 6.26 0.10 0.44
C ALA A 18 5.29 0.76 -0.54
N ILE A 19 4.71 0.00 -1.48
CA ILE A 19 3.70 0.50 -2.43
C ILE A 19 2.44 0.92 -1.67
N TRP A 20 1.94 0.05 -0.79
CA TRP A 20 0.71 0.29 -0.05
C TRP A 20 0.81 1.49 0.89
N LEU A 21 1.80 1.47 1.79
CA LEU A 21 2.00 2.51 2.80
C LEU A 21 2.50 3.80 2.16
N GLY A 22 3.39 3.71 1.17
CA GLY A 22 3.93 4.86 0.45
C GLY A 22 2.85 5.64 -0.29
N GLY A 23 1.92 4.98 -0.99
CA GLY A 23 0.84 5.69 -1.67
C GLY A 23 -0.19 6.30 -0.71
N GLN A 24 -0.44 5.69 0.46
CA GLN A 24 -1.28 6.29 1.50
C GLN A 24 -0.62 7.52 2.13
N LEU A 25 0.68 7.44 2.45
CA LEU A 25 1.46 8.56 2.96
C LEU A 25 1.54 9.70 1.96
N PHE A 26 1.79 9.41 0.68
CA PHE A 26 1.83 10.41 -0.37
C PHE A 26 0.49 11.14 -0.52
N LEU A 27 -0.62 10.40 -0.48
CA LEU A 27 -1.96 10.98 -0.47
C LEU A 27 -2.18 11.94 0.70
N PHE A 28 -1.80 11.52 1.90
CA PHE A 28 -2.04 12.28 3.13
C PHE A 28 -1.12 13.49 3.29
N LEU A 29 0.17 13.31 3.03
CA LEU A 29 1.20 14.30 3.31
C LEU A 29 1.46 15.26 2.15
N VAL A 30 1.15 14.87 0.91
CA VAL A 30 1.46 15.68 -0.28
C VAL A 30 0.19 16.06 -1.01
N VAL A 31 -0.60 15.09 -1.46
CA VAL A 31 -1.78 15.36 -2.32
C VAL A 31 -2.83 16.18 -1.56
N ARG A 32 -3.21 15.75 -0.35
CA ARG A 32 -4.20 16.45 0.47
C ARG A 32 -3.85 17.91 0.79
N PRO A 33 -2.65 18.26 1.29
CA PRO A 33 -2.33 19.66 1.56
C PRO A 33 -2.29 20.52 0.30
N VAL A 34 -1.76 19.99 -0.82
CA VAL A 34 -1.77 20.71 -2.10
C VAL A 34 -3.21 20.98 -2.55
N LEU A 35 -4.08 19.97 -2.52
CA LEU A 35 -5.51 20.11 -2.84
C LEU A 35 -6.19 21.17 -1.95
N ARG A 36 -5.90 21.19 -0.65
CA ARG A 36 -6.49 22.16 0.28
C ARG A 36 -6.02 23.59 0.03
N SER A 37 -4.80 23.76 -0.49
CA SER A 37 -4.22 25.07 -0.76
C SER A 37 -4.63 25.66 -2.10
N GLN A 38 -4.94 24.84 -3.11
CA GLN A 38 -5.14 25.30 -4.48
C GLN A 38 -6.55 25.09 -5.03
N LEU A 39 -7.38 24.25 -4.41
CA LEU A 39 -8.67 23.84 -4.98
C LEU A 39 -9.83 24.06 -4.00
N ASP A 40 -11.00 24.32 -4.57
CA ASP A 40 -12.26 24.41 -3.85
C ASP A 40 -12.71 23.03 -3.33
N ARG A 41 -13.49 22.99 -2.24
CA ARG A 41 -13.96 21.71 -1.65
C ARG A 41 -14.61 20.73 -2.64
N PRO A 42 -15.45 21.15 -3.61
CA PRO A 42 -16.03 20.24 -4.60
C PRO A 42 -14.95 19.58 -5.47
N THR A 43 -14.00 20.37 -5.97
CA THR A 43 -12.90 19.91 -6.82
C THR A 43 -11.93 19.01 -6.07
N GLN A 44 -11.65 19.31 -4.80
CA GLN A 44 -10.87 18.42 -3.91
C GLN A 44 -11.50 17.03 -3.82
N THR A 45 -12.82 16.97 -3.68
CA THR A 45 -13.57 15.70 -3.54
C THR A 45 -13.52 14.91 -4.82
N GLN A 46 -13.74 15.56 -5.97
CA GLN A 46 -13.70 14.92 -7.28
C GLN A 46 -12.30 14.37 -7.60
N PHE A 47 -11.24 15.14 -7.31
CA PHE A 47 -9.86 14.71 -7.52
C PHE A 47 -9.47 13.55 -6.61
N THR A 48 -9.82 13.63 -5.32
CA THR A 48 -9.55 12.56 -4.36
C THR A 48 -10.30 11.27 -4.74
N ALA A 49 -11.54 11.37 -5.22
CA ALA A 49 -12.31 10.22 -5.71
C ALA A 49 -11.71 9.62 -6.99
N ALA A 50 -11.28 10.45 -7.94
CA ALA A 50 -10.64 9.99 -9.17
C ALA A 50 -9.29 9.30 -8.88
N PHE A 51 -8.48 9.88 -7.99
CA PHE A 51 -7.24 9.28 -7.51
C PHE A 51 -7.53 7.95 -6.81
N GLY A 52 -8.47 7.95 -5.85
CA GLY A 52 -8.87 6.78 -5.09
C GLY A 52 -9.31 5.65 -6.01
N ARG A 53 -10.10 5.92 -7.05
CA ARG A 53 -10.55 4.90 -8.01
C ARG A 53 -9.40 4.24 -8.77
N ARG A 54 -8.31 4.97 -9.06
CA ARG A 54 -7.15 4.44 -9.77
C ARG A 54 -6.14 3.76 -8.83
N TYR A 55 -5.97 4.29 -7.63
CA TYR A 55 -5.03 3.77 -6.64
C TYR A 55 -5.60 2.58 -5.85
N SER A 56 -6.93 2.54 -5.63
CA SER A 56 -7.60 1.52 -4.81
C SER A 56 -7.30 0.08 -5.26
N PRO A 57 -7.38 -0.29 -6.56
CA PRO A 57 -7.00 -1.64 -6.99
C PRO A 57 -5.55 -2.00 -6.65
N LEU A 58 -4.62 -1.06 -6.85
CA LEU A 58 -3.20 -1.27 -6.57
C LEU A 58 -2.94 -1.42 -5.07
N ALA A 59 -3.63 -0.61 -4.25
CA ALA A 59 -3.58 -0.70 -2.80
C ALA A 59 -4.17 -2.03 -2.31
N TRP A 60 -5.32 -2.45 -2.81
CA TRP A 60 -5.93 -3.73 -2.42
C TRP A 60 -5.08 -4.94 -2.79
N ILE A 61 -4.52 -4.97 -4.00
CA ILE A 61 -3.60 -6.04 -4.43
C ILE A 61 -2.37 -6.08 -3.51
N SER A 62 -1.76 -4.92 -3.25
CA SER A 62 -0.58 -4.83 -2.38
C SER A 62 -0.89 -5.27 -0.96
N LEU A 63 -2.06 -4.91 -0.42
CA LEU A 63 -2.51 -5.30 0.91
C LEU A 63 -2.71 -6.82 1.02
N ILE A 64 -3.39 -7.43 0.05
CA ILE A 64 -3.61 -8.89 0.02
C ILE A 64 -2.27 -9.63 -0.02
N VAL A 65 -1.36 -9.21 -0.91
CA VAL A 65 -0.03 -9.80 -1.03
C VAL A 65 0.76 -9.66 0.28
N ALA A 66 0.68 -8.48 0.92
CA ALA A 66 1.36 -8.24 2.19
C ALA A 66 0.81 -9.13 3.32
N ILE A 67 -0.51 -9.30 3.42
CA ILE A 67 -1.16 -10.16 4.42
C ILE A 67 -0.76 -11.63 4.22
N LEU A 68 -0.88 -12.14 2.98
CA LEU A 68 -0.55 -13.53 2.67
C LEU A 68 0.92 -13.84 2.96
N ASN A 69 1.84 -12.98 2.52
CA ASN A 69 3.26 -13.16 2.81
C ASN A 69 3.58 -12.98 4.30
N GLY A 70 2.93 -12.04 4.97
CA GLY A 70 3.10 -11.81 6.40
C GLY A 70 2.71 -13.04 7.23
N PHE A 71 1.57 -13.66 6.88
CA PHE A 71 1.11 -14.90 7.49
C PHE A 71 2.08 -16.05 7.24
N ALA A 72 2.50 -16.27 5.99
CA ALA A 72 3.45 -17.33 5.64
C ALA A 72 4.81 -17.17 6.36
N ILE A 73 5.30 -15.94 6.53
CA ILE A 73 6.51 -15.65 7.30
C ILE A 73 6.28 -15.94 8.80
N GLY A 74 5.11 -15.59 9.33
CA GLY A 74 4.73 -15.80 10.74
C GLY A 74 4.68 -17.28 11.10
N GLU A 75 4.02 -18.08 10.28
CA GLU A 75 3.92 -19.54 10.46
C GLU A 75 5.32 -20.20 10.40
N HIS A 76 6.16 -19.79 9.46
CA HIS A 76 7.55 -20.28 9.38
C HIS A 76 8.41 -19.90 10.60
N ARG A 77 8.10 -18.79 11.27
CA ARG A 77 8.79 -18.36 12.48
C ARG A 77 8.14 -18.91 13.77
N GLY A 78 7.04 -19.66 13.66
CA GLY A 78 6.31 -20.23 14.79
C GLY A 78 5.59 -19.19 15.65
N VAL A 79 5.29 -18.01 15.10
CA VAL A 79 4.66 -16.89 15.83
C VAL A 79 3.18 -16.69 15.48
N ALA A 80 2.66 -17.39 14.47
CA ALA A 80 1.29 -17.30 13.98
C ALA A 80 0.59 -18.65 14.09
#